data_AF-A0A084Y4W2-F1
#
_entry.id   AF-A0A084Y4W2-F1
#
_cell.length_a   1.000
_cell.length_b   1.000
_cell.length_c   1.000
_cell.angle_alpha   90.00
_cell.angle_beta   90.00
_cell.angle_gamma   90.00
#
_symmetry.space_group_name_H-M   'P 1'
#
loop_
_entity.id
_entity.type
_entity.pdbx_description
1 polymer ?
#
loop_
_entity_poly.entity_id
_entity_poly.type
_entity_poly.pdbx_seq_one_letter_code
_entity_poly.pdbx_strand_id
1 'polypeptide(L)'
;MTVRNRFIAASLAALALFAWTSPGHTAELTPEAYVRADIEAREATLASMEERLALLQAGGGSRAEMAALTRSQAAVESAYRKYGTSARAHGAYAATHARDISAWLKANPDATAHLMDLRTRFQGLSGAFDSVRGR
;
A
#
# COMPACT_ATOMS: atom_id res chain seq x y z
N MET A 1 61.66 51.71 -13.12
CA MET A 1 61.14 50.84 -14.20
C MET A 1 59.63 50.72 -14.05
N THR A 2 58.96 51.29 -15.04
CA THR A 2 57.55 51.20 -15.53
C THR A 2 56.93 49.79 -15.31
N VAL A 3 55.63 49.56 -15.07
CA VAL A 3 54.47 49.83 -15.95
C VAL A 3 53.10 49.76 -15.21
N ARG A 4 52.30 50.81 -15.45
CA ARG A 4 50.83 50.99 -15.65
C ARG A 4 49.86 49.79 -15.55
N ASN A 5 48.84 49.97 -14.71
CA ASN A 5 47.38 50.05 -14.97
C ASN A 5 46.80 49.40 -16.26
N ARG A 6 45.80 48.49 -16.14
CA ARG A 6 44.56 48.45 -16.96
C ARG A 6 43.54 47.34 -16.59
N PHE A 7 42.38 47.79 -16.10
CA PHE A 7 40.98 47.46 -16.46
C PHE A 7 40.53 46.06 -16.95
N ILE A 8 39.52 45.54 -16.22
CA ILE A 8 38.20 44.95 -16.63
C ILE A 8 38.18 43.77 -17.61
N ALA A 9 37.61 42.64 -17.17
CA ALA A 9 36.57 41.92 -17.92
C ALA A 9 35.77 40.99 -16.99
N ALA A 10 34.47 41.25 -16.92
CA ALA A 10 33.47 40.41 -16.27
C ALA A 10 33.28 39.08 -17.04
N SER A 11 32.93 38.01 -16.34
CA SER A 11 32.21 36.89 -16.94
C SER A 11 31.31 36.23 -15.90
N LEU A 12 30.01 36.46 -16.11
CA LEU A 12 28.87 35.83 -15.47
C LEU A 12 28.94 34.31 -15.66
N ALA A 13 29.06 33.54 -14.58
CA ALA A 13 28.69 32.13 -14.59
C ALA A 13 27.33 31.99 -13.91
N ALA A 14 26.29 32.00 -14.74
CA ALA A 14 24.94 31.66 -14.33
C ALA A 14 24.92 30.24 -13.77
N LEU A 15 24.66 30.08 -12.47
CA LEU A 15 24.30 28.81 -11.87
C LEU A 15 22.92 28.42 -12.43
N ALA A 16 22.92 27.57 -13.46
CA ALA A 16 21.74 26.86 -13.89
C ALA A 16 21.35 25.86 -12.79
N LEU A 17 20.47 26.31 -11.88
CA LEU A 17 19.67 25.44 -11.04
C LEU A 17 18.77 24.62 -11.96
N PHE A 18 19.29 23.48 -12.43
CA PHE A 18 18.45 22.39 -12.87
C PHE A 18 17.69 21.89 -11.64
N ALA A 19 16.52 22.49 -11.41
CA ALA A 19 15.48 21.85 -10.64
C ALA A 19 15.15 20.56 -11.40
N TRP A 20 15.68 19.43 -10.92
CA TRP A 20 15.12 18.12 -11.21
C TRP A 20 13.71 18.12 -10.63
N THR A 21 12.76 18.65 -11.39
CA THR A 21 11.38 18.21 -11.29
C THR A 21 11.41 16.78 -11.80
N SER A 22 11.58 15.79 -10.91
CA SER A 22 11.29 14.40 -11.27
C SER A 22 9.88 14.40 -11.83
N PRO A 23 9.66 14.12 -13.12
CA PRO A 23 8.32 13.85 -13.58
C PRO A 23 7.89 12.63 -12.78
N GLY A 24 6.89 12.82 -11.91
CA GLY A 24 6.26 11.74 -11.19
C GLY A 24 5.78 10.74 -12.21
N HIS A 25 6.59 9.72 -12.47
CA HIS A 25 6.16 8.55 -13.19
C HIS A 25 5.09 7.96 -12.29
N THR A 26 3.83 8.18 -12.65
CA THR A 26 2.75 7.30 -12.24
C THR A 26 3.11 5.94 -12.81
N ALA A 27 3.97 5.21 -12.09
CA ALA A 27 4.33 3.85 -12.45
C ALA A 27 3.01 3.09 -12.55
N GLU A 28 2.66 2.70 -13.76
CA GLU A 28 1.44 1.96 -14.02
C GLU A 28 1.49 0.69 -13.16
N LEU A 29 0.41 0.43 -12.42
CA LEU A 29 0.35 -0.72 -11.53
C LEU A 29 0.55 -1.98 -12.38
N THR A 30 1.49 -2.85 -11.99
CA THR A 30 1.71 -4.13 -12.68
C THR A 30 0.87 -5.23 -12.03
N PRO A 31 0.62 -6.37 -12.70
CA PRO A 31 -0.05 -7.51 -12.08
C PRO A 31 0.64 -8.00 -10.80
N GLU A 32 1.97 -7.96 -10.76
CA GLU A 32 2.75 -8.29 -9.56
C GLU A 32 2.51 -7.29 -8.42
N ALA A 33 2.65 -5.99 -8.70
CA ALA A 33 2.46 -4.95 -7.70
C ALA A 33 1.00 -4.93 -7.20
N TYR A 34 0.05 -5.22 -8.09
CA TYR A 34 -1.34 -5.47 -7.73
C TYR A 34 -1.44 -6.63 -6.73
N VAL A 35 -0.97 -7.82 -7.06
CA VAL A 35 -1.12 -8.99 -6.17
C VAL A 35 -0.44 -8.76 -4.82
N ARG A 36 0.75 -8.14 -4.80
CA ARG A 36 1.45 -7.83 -3.55
C ARG A 36 0.70 -6.80 -2.70
N ALA A 37 0.11 -5.78 -3.31
CA ALA A 37 -0.73 -4.82 -2.60
C ALA A 37 -1.97 -5.50 -1.99
N ASP A 38 -2.62 -6.41 -2.73
CA ASP A 38 -3.79 -7.15 -2.25
C ASP A 38 -3.44 -8.07 -1.08
N ILE A 39 -2.30 -8.78 -1.15
CA ILE A 39 -1.79 -9.61 -0.05
C ILE A 39 -1.56 -8.76 1.21
N GLU A 40 -0.78 -7.68 1.13
CA GLU A 40 -0.47 -6.85 2.30
C GLU A 40 -1.73 -6.19 2.89
N ALA A 41 -2.68 -5.76 2.05
CA ALA A 41 -3.95 -5.21 2.51
C ALA A 41 -4.80 -6.26 3.24
N ARG A 42 -4.83 -7.51 2.76
CA ARG A 42 -5.53 -8.62 3.42
C ARG A 42 -4.88 -9.02 4.73
N GLU A 43 -3.56 -9.08 4.79
CA GLU A 43 -2.82 -9.34 6.04
C GLU A 43 -3.13 -8.28 7.11
N ALA A 44 -3.10 -6.99 6.74
CA ALA A 44 -3.47 -5.89 7.63
C ALA A 44 -4.93 -5.96 8.10
N THR A 45 -5.82 -6.47 7.24
CA THR A 45 -7.22 -6.71 7.58
C THR A 45 -7.37 -7.85 8.58
N LEU A 46 -6.67 -8.98 8.36
CA LEU A 46 -6.70 -10.13 9.27
C LEU A 46 -6.14 -9.80 10.65
N ALA A 47 -5.00 -9.10 10.71
CA ALA A 47 -4.41 -8.68 11.98
C ALA A 47 -5.39 -7.83 12.82
N SER A 48 -6.14 -6.94 12.17
CA SER A 48 -7.19 -6.15 12.81
C SER A 48 -8.38 -6.99 13.27
N MET A 49 -8.79 -7.98 12.47
CA MET A 49 -9.85 -8.91 12.85
C MET A 49 -9.44 -9.73 14.08
N GLU A 50 -8.20 -10.23 14.12
CA GLU A 50 -7.65 -10.97 15.26
C GLU A 50 -7.61 -10.10 16.52
N GLU A 51 -7.08 -8.88 16.43
CA GLU A 51 -7.05 -7.93 17.56
C GLU A 51 -8.45 -7.63 18.09
N ARG A 52 -9.40 -7.34 17.19
CA ARG A 52 -10.77 -7.00 17.56
C ARG A 52 -11.52 -8.19 18.15
N LEU A 53 -11.28 -9.41 17.66
CA LEU A 53 -11.86 -10.62 18.23
C LEU A 53 -11.33 -10.83 19.66
N ALA A 54 -10.02 -10.66 19.89
CA ALA A 54 -9.44 -10.74 21.22
C ALA A 54 -10.01 -9.68 22.17
N LEU A 55 -10.18 -8.44 21.70
CA LEU A 55 -10.83 -7.37 22.47
C LEU A 55 -12.26 -7.75 22.85
N LEU A 56 -13.07 -8.26 21.91
CA LEU A 56 -14.44 -8.70 22.19
C LEU A 56 -14.47 -9.84 23.22
N GLN A 57 -13.61 -10.84 23.08
CA GLN A 57 -13.55 -11.98 24.00
C GLN A 57 -13.11 -11.57 25.41
N ALA A 58 -12.30 -10.52 25.54
CA ALA A 58 -11.89 -9.95 26.82
C ALA A 58 -12.93 -9.00 27.44
N GLY A 59 -14.10 -8.81 26.82
CA GLY A 59 -15.11 -7.84 27.27
C GLY A 59 -14.69 -6.38 27.04
N GLY A 60 -13.81 -6.15 26.07
CA GLY A 60 -13.36 -4.82 25.66
C GLY A 60 -14.51 -3.95 25.17
N GLY A 61 -14.44 -2.64 25.46
CA GLY A 61 -15.45 -1.69 25.04
C GLY A 61 -15.29 -1.21 23.59
N SER A 62 -16.39 -0.69 23.03
CA SER A 62 -16.48 -0.12 21.67
C SER A 62 -15.33 0.84 21.30
N ARG A 63 -14.81 1.62 22.26
CA ARG A 63 -13.68 2.54 22.04
C ARG A 63 -12.39 1.81 21.62
N ALA A 64 -12.09 0.66 22.23
CA ALA A 64 -10.89 -0.12 21.91
C ALA A 64 -11.01 -0.75 20.52
N GLU A 65 -12.19 -1.29 20.19
CA GLU A 65 -12.47 -1.82 18.85
C GLU A 65 -12.35 -0.74 17.76
N MET A 66 -12.87 0.47 18.01
CA MET A 66 -12.77 1.58 17.07
C MET A 66 -11.31 2.00 16.85
N ALA A 67 -10.50 2.03 17.91
CA ALA A 67 -9.07 2.34 17.78
C ALA A 67 -8.33 1.29 16.93
N ALA A 68 -8.65 0.00 17.10
CA ALA A 68 -8.11 -1.07 16.26
C ALA A 68 -8.53 -0.92 14.79
N LEU A 69 -9.81 -0.60 14.54
CA LEU A 69 -10.31 -0.31 13.18
C LEU A 69 -9.57 0.86 12.51
N THR A 70 -9.36 1.97 13.22
CA THR A 70 -8.63 3.13 12.66
C THR A 70 -7.19 2.79 12.30
N ARG A 71 -6.48 2.06 13.17
CA ARG A 71 -5.11 1.59 12.85
C ARG A 71 -5.09 0.69 11.62
N SER A 72 -6.04 -0.22 11.53
CA SER A 72 -6.18 -1.12 10.38
C SER A 72 -6.44 -0.39 9.07
N GLN A 73 -7.34 0.59 9.07
CA GLN A 73 -7.60 1.41 7.88
C GLN A 73 -6.34 2.13 7.40
N ALA A 74 -5.56 2.71 8.32
CA ALA A 74 -4.30 3.34 7.97
C ALA A 74 -3.27 2.34 7.41
N ALA A 75 -3.20 1.12 7.98
CA ALA A 75 -2.31 0.06 7.51
C ALA A 75 -2.70 -0.44 6.10
N VAL A 76 -3.99 -0.67 5.85
CA VAL A 76 -4.52 -1.07 4.53
C VAL A 76 -4.25 0.02 3.49
N GLU A 77 -4.48 1.28 3.83
CA GLU A 77 -4.19 2.38 2.93
C GLU A 77 -2.69 2.50 2.65
N SER A 78 -1.85 2.30 3.66
CA SER A 78 -0.40 2.26 3.50
C SER A 78 0.06 1.12 2.59
N ALA A 79 -0.56 -0.05 2.68
CA ALA A 79 -0.28 -1.19 1.80
C ALA A 79 -0.52 -0.79 0.33
N TYR A 80 -1.66 -0.18 0.00
CA TYR A 80 -1.91 0.27 -1.37
C TYR A 80 -0.95 1.38 -1.82
N ARG A 81 -0.71 2.40 -0.98
CA ARG A 81 0.18 3.52 -1.33
C ARG A 81 1.62 3.07 -1.61
N LYS A 82 2.11 2.06 -0.89
CA LYS A 82 3.43 1.46 -1.11
C LYS A 82 3.62 0.98 -2.55
N TYR A 83 2.54 0.54 -3.21
CA TYR A 83 2.54 0.08 -4.59
C TYR A 83 2.00 1.13 -5.59
N GLY A 84 1.96 2.41 -5.19
CA GLY A 84 1.56 3.50 -6.07
C GLY A 84 0.07 3.52 -6.41
N THR A 85 -0.77 2.88 -5.61
CA THR A 85 -2.23 2.81 -5.84
C THR A 85 -3.04 3.23 -4.61
N SER A 86 -4.34 3.38 -4.79
CA SER A 86 -5.34 3.55 -3.72
C SER A 86 -6.29 2.36 -3.75
N ALA A 87 -7.01 2.07 -2.67
CA ALA A 87 -8.00 0.98 -2.66
C ALA A 87 -9.00 1.08 -3.83
N ARG A 88 -9.44 2.30 -4.16
CA ARG A 88 -10.34 2.56 -5.30
C ARG A 88 -9.67 2.27 -6.65
N ALA A 89 -8.48 2.82 -6.87
CA ALA A 89 -7.75 2.62 -8.14
C ALA A 89 -7.34 1.15 -8.32
N HIS A 90 -6.97 0.49 -7.23
CA HIS A 90 -6.68 -0.94 -7.18
C HIS A 90 -7.89 -1.78 -7.60
N GLY A 91 -9.08 -1.50 -7.06
CA GLY A 91 -10.31 -2.16 -7.48
C GLY A 91 -10.65 -1.95 -8.96
N ALA A 92 -10.43 -0.73 -9.47
CA ALA A 92 -10.65 -0.43 -10.89
C ALA A 92 -9.64 -1.17 -11.80
N TYR A 93 -8.38 -1.28 -11.38
CA TYR A 93 -7.34 -1.99 -12.12
C TYR A 93 -7.70 -3.48 -12.34
N ALA A 94 -8.24 -4.13 -11.31
CA ALA A 94 -8.65 -5.54 -11.40
C ALA A 94 -9.70 -5.79 -12.48
N ALA A 95 -10.61 -4.84 -12.68
CA ALA A 95 -11.68 -4.95 -13.68
C ALA A 95 -11.15 -4.89 -15.12
N THR A 96 -10.06 -4.15 -15.36
CA THR A 96 -9.47 -3.97 -16.68
C THR A 96 -8.34 -4.97 -16.98
N HIS A 97 -7.64 -5.45 -15.96
CA HIS A 97 -6.45 -6.31 -16.10
C HIS A 97 -6.65 -7.73 -15.57
N ALA A 98 -7.89 -8.19 -15.43
CA ALA A 98 -8.22 -9.52 -14.86
C ALA A 98 -7.45 -10.67 -15.53
N ARG A 99 -7.28 -10.61 -16.87
CA ARG A 99 -6.53 -11.63 -17.62
C ARG A 99 -5.05 -11.65 -17.24
N ASP A 100 -4.42 -10.49 -17.12
CA ASP A 100 -2.98 -10.38 -16.85
C ASP A 100 -2.67 -10.75 -15.40
N ILE A 101 -3.54 -10.35 -14.47
CA ILE A 101 -3.48 -10.78 -13.08
C ILE A 101 -3.59 -12.31 -12.98
N SER A 102 -4.56 -12.90 -13.69
CA SER A 102 -4.73 -14.36 -13.72
C SER A 102 -3.53 -15.09 -14.33
N ALA A 103 -2.97 -14.58 -15.43
CA ALA A 103 -1.76 -15.14 -16.03
C ALA A 103 -0.57 -15.07 -15.07
N TRP A 104 -0.39 -13.94 -14.38
CA TRP A 104 0.65 -13.79 -13.37
C TRP A 104 0.46 -14.75 -12.20
N LEU A 105 -0.76 -14.86 -11.65
CA LEU A 105 -1.06 -15.79 -10.53
C LEU A 105 -0.83 -17.26 -10.93
N LYS A 106 -1.16 -17.64 -12.17
CA LYS A 106 -0.88 -18.99 -12.68
C LYS A 106 0.62 -19.28 -12.76
N ALA A 107 1.42 -18.28 -13.11
CA ALA A 107 2.88 -18.39 -13.13
C ALA A 107 3.51 -18.33 -11.73
N ASN A 108 2.77 -17.86 -10.72
CA ASN A 108 3.23 -17.66 -9.34
C ASN A 108 2.32 -18.43 -8.35
N PRO A 109 2.40 -19.77 -8.31
CA PRO A 109 1.50 -20.59 -7.49
C PRO A 109 1.60 -20.29 -6.00
N ASP A 110 2.77 -19.90 -5.48
CA ASP A 110 2.95 -19.53 -4.08
C ASP A 110 2.09 -18.32 -3.68
N ALA A 111 1.98 -17.32 -4.55
CA ALA A 111 1.13 -16.16 -4.32
C ALA A 111 -0.36 -16.55 -4.31
N THR A 112 -0.74 -17.52 -5.17
CA THR A 112 -2.10 -18.07 -5.20
C THR A 112 -2.40 -18.84 -3.91
N ALA A 113 -1.50 -19.70 -3.47
CA ALA A 113 -1.62 -20.43 -2.21
C ALA A 113 -1.74 -19.48 -1.01
N HIS A 114 -0.95 -18.41 -1.00
CA HIS A 114 -1.02 -17.41 0.05
C HIS A 114 -2.36 -16.66 0.05
N LEU A 115 -2.86 -16.20 -1.10
CA LEU A 115 -4.19 -15.58 -1.19
C LEU A 115 -5.31 -16.52 -0.75
N MET A 116 -5.19 -17.83 -1.03
CA MET A 116 -6.14 -18.84 -0.56
C MET A 116 -6.09 -19.00 0.96
N ASP A 117 -4.90 -19.07 1.56
CA ASP A 117 -4.74 -19.11 3.02
C ASP A 117 -5.38 -17.88 3.69
N LEU A 118 -5.08 -16.68 3.19
CA LEU A 118 -5.65 -15.43 3.72
C LEU A 118 -7.18 -15.44 3.64
N ARG A 119 -7.76 -15.98 2.56
CA ARG A 119 -9.21 -16.14 2.41
C ARG A 119 -9.79 -17.12 3.45
N THR A 120 -9.14 -18.26 3.67
CA THR A 120 -9.59 -19.24 4.67
C THR A 120 -9.54 -18.67 6.08
N ARG A 121 -8.46 -17.95 6.43
CA ARG A 121 -8.33 -17.25 7.71
C ARG A 121 -9.41 -16.19 7.89
N PHE A 122 -9.70 -15.41 6.85
CA PHE A 122 -10.77 -14.41 6.89
C PHE A 122 -12.12 -15.05 7.21
N GLN A 123 -12.46 -16.14 6.51
CA GLN A 123 -13.71 -16.87 6.74
C GLN A 123 -13.79 -17.42 8.18
N GLY A 124 -12.69 -17.98 8.69
CA GLY A 124 -12.62 -18.46 10.07
C GLY A 124 -12.84 -17.34 11.10
N LEU A 125 -12.19 -16.20 10.93
CA LEU A 125 -12.36 -15.05 11.82
C LEU A 125 -13.77 -14.48 11.72
N SER A 126 -14.34 -14.34 10.51
CA SER A 126 -15.73 -13.91 10.34
C SER A 126 -16.71 -14.80 11.12
N GLY A 127 -16.58 -16.12 11.00
CA GLY A 127 -17.42 -17.06 11.77
C GLY A 127 -17.22 -16.94 13.28
N ALA A 128 -16.01 -16.66 13.74
CA ALA A 128 -15.73 -16.41 15.15
C ALA A 128 -16.39 -15.11 15.65
N PHE A 129 -16.37 -14.03 14.86
CA PHE A 129 -17.09 -12.79 15.18
C PHE A 129 -18.59 -13.03 15.31
N ASP A 130 -19.19 -13.76 14.37
CA ASP A 130 -20.62 -14.07 14.38
C ASP A 130 -20.98 -14.87 15.64
N SER A 131 -20.14 -15.81 16.05
CA SER A 131 -20.32 -16.62 17.26
C SER A 131 -20.20 -15.83 18.57
N VAL A 132 -19.41 -14.75 18.58
CA VAL A 132 -19.27 -13.87 19.75
C VAL A 132 -20.41 -12.86 19.83
N ARG A 133 -20.91 -12.36 18.69
CA ARG A 133 -21.97 -11.33 18.63
C ARG A 133 -23.39 -11.88 18.63
N GLY A 134 -23.57 -13.16 18.27
CA GLY A 134 -24.86 -13.86 18.32
C GLY A 134 -25.21 -14.45 19.70
N ARG A 135 -24.47 -14.06 20.74
CA ARG A 135 -24.76 -14.34 22.16
C ARG A 135 -25.20 -13.05 22.84
#